data_AF-A0A1H4CG18-F1
#
_entry.id   AF-A0A1H4CG18-F1
#
_cell.length_a   1.000
_cell.length_b   1.000
_cell.length_c   1.000
_cell.angle_alpha   90.00
_cell.angle_beta   90.00
_cell.angle_gamma   90.00
#
_symmetry.space_group_name_H-M   'P 1'
#
loop_
_entity.id
_entity.type
_entity.pdbx_description
1 polymer ?
#
loop_
_entity_poly.entity_id
_entity_poly.type
_entity_poly.pdbx_seq_one_letter_code
_entity_poly.pdbx_strand_id
1 'polypeptide(L)'
;MNAIELEEIIDFRMVDVILSFRKGKDNLGDSGEYSFAGEVKQNIIKDIHGNKNQSNRKPTLKDLLSDFPIEKIRNIYSFYYYGRSFLDGSICSNDSYFDFQNDFKNESLDEMLYKFNGVYYEVLLKAWQVAKEMFHDHEENVKNEKIALENKINFYRKVPPNSFFLERPCRSLDGDSLLHKSTSETFKIICTDLKDGFTEDIHQAVDIIKRVIHETDGLVVVDFLGSENFDRLDYIENDNEVIKFYYKYSCAYSERPHPPHNTRVDIAFDRLEEFDLFGISTIIIRGFYRDKKEVSNYYHNAEKIKKMHSFEEMKDSQFYYRINFDKKQRGGFENFDVTFLPWRYFNIIILPKEDIPSTADTTDFLICKNIFDIQDRINETFDGFQRNRENSEDCISMYGNRFRKIIENFLKFILLASEIMFKDNYEKDMLGNLLGQLKSKITNDEDNNFEYLHGLEIINLIENKLLINLNLCSHDNVRHKIDRSIIHKIYNDIALLPNLALKFFAIVK
;
A
#
# COMPACT_ATOMS: atom_id res chain seq x y z
N MET A 1 27.65 -27.20 6.30
CA MET A 1 28.60 -26.84 5.22
C MET A 1 29.96 -26.62 5.85
N ASN A 2 30.93 -27.42 5.41
CA ASN A 2 32.36 -27.17 5.64
C ASN A 2 32.71 -25.80 5.05
N ALA A 3 33.71 -25.11 5.60
CA ALA A 3 34.22 -23.87 5.05
C ALA A 3 34.63 -24.12 3.60
N ILE A 4 33.82 -23.67 2.65
CA ILE A 4 34.24 -23.61 1.25
C ILE A 4 35.25 -22.48 1.22
N GLU A 5 36.48 -22.78 0.87
CA GLU A 5 37.51 -21.75 0.80
C GLU A 5 37.13 -20.78 -0.32
N LEU A 6 37.16 -19.47 -0.03
CA LEU A 6 36.80 -18.42 -0.99
C LEU A 6 37.55 -18.57 -2.33
N GLU A 7 38.75 -19.14 -2.29
CA GLU A 7 39.62 -19.44 -3.43
C GLU A 7 39.11 -20.59 -4.32
N GLU A 8 38.22 -21.47 -3.81
CA GLU A 8 37.53 -22.48 -4.62
C GLU A 8 36.36 -21.88 -5.43
N ILE A 9 35.76 -20.81 -4.89
CA ILE A 9 34.58 -20.14 -5.44
C ILE A 9 34.99 -19.06 -6.46
N ILE A 10 35.97 -18.24 -6.09
CA ILE A 10 36.44 -17.07 -6.85
C ILE A 10 37.82 -17.34 -7.43
N ASP A 11 37.93 -17.29 -8.76
CA ASP A 11 39.23 -17.34 -9.43
C ASP A 11 39.88 -15.95 -9.44
N PHE A 12 40.67 -15.64 -8.41
CA PHE A 12 41.30 -14.32 -8.27
C PHE A 12 42.28 -13.98 -9.41
N ARG A 13 42.74 -14.95 -10.20
CA ARG A 13 43.56 -14.67 -11.40
C ARG A 13 42.77 -13.84 -12.42
N MET A 14 41.46 -14.05 -12.50
CA MET A 14 40.58 -13.28 -13.38
C MET A 14 40.32 -11.88 -12.83
N VAL A 15 40.26 -11.71 -11.50
CA VAL A 15 40.24 -10.39 -10.85
C VAL A 15 41.50 -9.60 -11.23
N ASP A 16 42.67 -10.24 -11.16
CA ASP A 16 43.94 -9.62 -11.55
C ASP A 16 43.98 -9.24 -13.04
N VAL A 17 43.41 -10.07 -13.91
CA VAL A 17 43.28 -9.78 -15.35
C VAL A 17 42.39 -8.55 -15.58
N ILE A 18 41.23 -8.47 -14.93
CA ILE A 18 40.30 -7.34 -15.08
C ILE A 18 40.92 -6.06 -14.51
N LEU A 19 41.54 -6.12 -13.33
CA LEU A 19 42.21 -4.98 -12.70
C LEU A 19 43.39 -4.48 -13.53
N SER A 20 44.21 -5.38 -14.07
CA SER A 20 45.35 -5.02 -14.93
C SER A 20 44.89 -4.36 -16.22
N PHE A 21 43.81 -4.88 -16.83
CA PHE A 21 43.20 -4.28 -18.01
C PHE A 21 42.68 -2.86 -17.72
N ARG A 22 41.95 -2.67 -16.62
CA ARG A 22 41.39 -1.37 -16.23
C ARG A 22 42.45 -0.35 -15.82
N LYS A 23 43.46 -0.75 -15.06
CA LYS A 23 44.62 0.10 -14.73
C LYS A 23 45.34 0.58 -15.99
N GLY A 24 45.42 -0.27 -17.01
CA GLY A 24 45.96 0.09 -18.33
C GLY A 24 45.12 1.13 -19.08
N LYS A 25 43.77 1.04 -19.03
CA LYS A 25 42.86 2.02 -19.65
C LYS A 25 42.81 3.36 -18.91
N ASP A 26 42.77 3.33 -17.58
CA ASP A 26 42.68 4.54 -16.75
C ASP A 26 43.96 5.41 -16.89
N ASN A 27 45.14 4.80 -17.00
CA ASN A 27 46.41 5.51 -17.23
C ASN A 27 46.57 6.13 -18.63
N LEU A 28 45.72 5.75 -19.60
CA LEU A 28 45.76 6.26 -20.98
C LEU A 28 44.84 7.47 -21.19
N GLY A 29 44.17 7.97 -20.14
CA GLY A 29 43.20 9.06 -20.27
C GLY A 29 41.92 8.68 -21.02
N ASP A 30 41.71 7.37 -21.24
CA ASP A 30 40.55 6.79 -21.94
C ASP A 30 39.33 6.67 -21.00
N SER A 31 39.25 7.56 -20.00
CA SER A 31 38.07 7.73 -19.17
C SER A 31 37.09 8.57 -19.96
N GLY A 32 36.21 7.91 -20.73
CA GLY A 32 35.02 8.57 -21.24
C GLY A 32 34.29 9.25 -20.07
N GLU A 33 34.23 10.59 -20.09
CA GLU A 33 33.38 11.37 -19.21
C GLU A 33 31.96 10.83 -19.32
N TYR A 34 31.34 10.28 -18.27
CA TYR A 34 29.88 10.33 -18.16
C TYR A 34 29.38 10.27 -16.71
N SER A 35 28.40 11.13 -16.46
CA SER A 35 27.63 11.33 -15.23
C SER A 35 26.66 10.17 -14.96
N PHE A 36 26.19 10.12 -13.71
CA PHE A 36 24.94 9.46 -13.34
C PHE A 36 23.82 9.87 -14.32
N ALA A 37 22.98 8.91 -14.70
CA ALA A 37 21.92 8.97 -15.71
C ALA A 37 22.37 8.78 -17.17
N GLY A 38 21.65 7.88 -17.84
CA GLY A 38 22.09 7.21 -19.07
C GLY A 38 22.11 8.08 -20.31
N GLU A 39 23.14 7.87 -21.14
CA GLU A 39 23.11 7.94 -22.61
C GLU A 39 24.53 7.68 -23.17
N VAL A 40 24.99 6.42 -23.23
CA VAL A 40 26.26 6.09 -23.93
C VAL A 40 26.23 4.68 -24.55
N LYS A 41 25.14 4.31 -25.24
CA LYS A 41 25.06 2.98 -25.86
C LYS A 41 25.93 2.83 -27.14
N GLN A 42 26.31 3.91 -27.82
CA GLN A 42 26.85 3.77 -29.20
C GLN A 42 28.38 3.71 -29.34
N ASN A 43 29.17 4.31 -28.43
CA ASN A 43 30.63 4.33 -28.58
C ASN A 43 31.34 3.11 -27.98
N ILE A 44 30.78 2.47 -26.94
CA ILE A 44 31.38 1.30 -26.27
C ILE A 44 31.16 0.01 -27.08
N ILE A 45 30.05 -0.12 -27.82
CA ILE A 45 29.75 -1.29 -28.65
C ILE A 45 30.81 -1.49 -29.77
N LYS A 46 31.42 -0.40 -30.27
CA LYS A 46 32.50 -0.49 -31.27
C LYS A 46 33.79 -1.11 -30.73
N ASP A 47 34.05 -0.98 -29.42
CA ASP A 47 35.23 -1.58 -28.78
C ASP A 47 35.03 -3.07 -28.48
N ILE A 48 33.79 -3.50 -28.19
CA ILE A 48 33.42 -4.91 -27.95
C ILE A 48 33.40 -5.71 -29.26
N HIS A 49 33.06 -5.06 -30.39
CA HIS A 49 33.05 -5.66 -31.72
C HIS A 49 34.16 -5.09 -32.62
N GLY A 50 35.40 -5.48 -32.36
CA GLY A 50 36.15 -6.12 -33.44
C GLY A 50 36.32 -5.36 -34.78
N ASN A 51 36.91 -4.15 -34.85
CA ASN A 51 37.35 -3.59 -36.14
C ASN A 51 38.47 -4.47 -36.75
N LYS A 52 38.12 -5.31 -37.73
CA LYS A 52 39.03 -6.26 -38.38
C LYS A 52 39.92 -5.52 -39.37
N ASN A 53 41.05 -4.97 -38.92
CA ASN A 53 42.26 -4.72 -39.72
C ASN A 53 43.30 -3.99 -38.84
N GLN A 54 44.33 -4.70 -38.36
CA GLN A 54 45.71 -4.23 -38.11
C GLN A 54 46.44 -5.16 -37.13
N SER A 55 47.65 -5.55 -37.48
CA SER A 55 48.55 -6.49 -36.80
C SER A 55 49.19 -5.94 -35.50
N ASN A 56 48.52 -5.05 -34.78
CA ASN A 56 48.97 -4.46 -33.50
C ASN A 56 47.79 -4.12 -32.57
N ARG A 57 46.75 -4.96 -32.54
CA ARG A 57 45.58 -4.71 -31.69
C ARG A 57 45.86 -5.10 -30.25
N LYS A 58 45.73 -4.16 -29.30
CA LYS A 58 45.72 -4.47 -27.87
C LYS A 58 44.55 -5.43 -27.59
N PRO A 59 44.77 -6.52 -26.81
CA PRO A 59 43.71 -7.48 -26.51
C PRO A 59 42.57 -6.79 -25.76
N THR A 60 41.33 -7.08 -26.14
CA THR A 60 40.14 -6.59 -25.42
C THR A 60 39.93 -7.41 -24.14
N LEU A 61 39.11 -6.91 -23.21
CA LEU A 61 38.76 -7.67 -22.01
C LEU A 61 38.08 -9.01 -22.35
N LYS A 62 37.33 -9.04 -23.47
CA LYS A 62 36.72 -10.28 -24.00
C LYS A 62 37.78 -11.27 -24.47
N ASP A 63 38.85 -10.79 -25.11
CA ASP A 63 39.98 -11.64 -25.56
C ASP A 63 40.82 -12.16 -24.37
N LEU A 64 40.90 -11.38 -23.29
CA LEU A 64 41.65 -11.76 -22.08
C LEU A 64 40.88 -12.74 -21.19
N LEU A 65 39.55 -12.77 -21.30
CA LEU A 65 38.68 -13.65 -20.50
C LEU A 65 38.12 -14.84 -21.30
N SER A 66 38.48 -14.99 -22.57
CA SER A 66 37.96 -16.03 -23.46
C SER A 66 38.28 -17.46 -23.02
N ASP A 67 39.39 -17.64 -22.31
CA ASP A 67 39.84 -18.94 -21.80
C ASP A 67 39.12 -19.37 -20.52
N PHE A 68 38.28 -18.51 -19.95
CA PHE A 68 37.56 -18.80 -18.71
C PHE A 68 36.09 -19.17 -18.96
N PRO A 69 35.55 -20.16 -18.23
CA PRO A 69 34.13 -20.48 -18.28
C PRO A 69 33.27 -19.27 -17.89
N ILE A 70 32.15 -19.06 -18.60
CA ILE A 70 31.21 -17.96 -18.32
C ILE A 70 30.71 -17.98 -16.87
N GLU A 71 30.55 -19.16 -16.27
CA GLU A 71 30.16 -19.33 -14.87
C GLU A 71 31.20 -18.75 -13.91
N LYS A 72 32.49 -18.91 -14.20
CA LYS A 72 33.58 -18.32 -13.40
C LYS A 72 33.64 -16.79 -13.55
N ILE A 73 33.36 -16.27 -14.75
CA ILE A 73 33.22 -14.83 -14.99
C ILE A 73 32.03 -14.28 -14.18
N ARG A 74 30.90 -14.99 -14.18
CA ARG A 74 29.71 -14.63 -13.41
C ARG A 74 29.96 -14.64 -11.90
N ASN A 75 30.70 -15.61 -11.38
CA ASN A 75 31.06 -15.65 -9.96
C ASN A 75 31.79 -14.37 -9.52
N ILE A 76 32.70 -13.85 -10.36
CA ILE A 76 33.46 -12.62 -10.10
C ILE A 76 32.60 -11.38 -10.26
N TYR A 77 31.65 -11.43 -11.19
CA TYR A 77 30.65 -10.38 -11.36
C TYR A 77 29.75 -10.25 -10.14
N SER A 78 29.19 -11.36 -9.66
CA SER A 78 28.43 -11.41 -8.40
C SER A 78 29.31 -10.97 -7.22
N PHE A 79 30.60 -11.35 -7.20
CA PHE A 79 31.53 -10.97 -6.13
C PHE A 79 31.85 -9.47 -6.12
N TYR A 80 31.89 -8.84 -7.30
CA TYR A 80 32.00 -7.38 -7.42
C TYR A 80 30.78 -6.68 -6.83
N TYR A 81 29.56 -7.11 -7.18
CA TYR A 81 28.32 -6.50 -6.66
C TYR A 81 28.12 -6.75 -5.17
N TYR A 82 28.49 -7.94 -4.69
CA TYR A 82 28.56 -8.24 -3.27
C TYR A 82 29.46 -7.24 -2.54
N GLY A 83 30.71 -7.04 -3.00
CA GLY A 83 31.62 -6.04 -2.45
C GLY A 83 31.12 -4.60 -2.55
N ARG A 84 30.48 -4.25 -3.66
CA ARG A 84 29.91 -2.93 -3.88
C ARG A 84 28.80 -2.61 -2.88
N SER A 85 27.97 -3.59 -2.52
CA SER A 85 26.87 -3.41 -1.56
C SER A 85 27.37 -3.05 -0.15
N PHE A 86 28.59 -3.47 0.22
CA PHE A 86 29.25 -2.99 1.44
C PHE A 86 29.71 -1.54 1.32
N LEU A 87 30.20 -1.13 0.14
CA LEU A 87 30.71 0.23 -0.09
C LEU A 87 29.60 1.29 -0.13
N ASP A 88 28.42 0.95 -0.64
CA ASP A 88 27.28 1.86 -0.71
C ASP A 88 26.28 1.70 0.45
N GLY A 89 26.52 0.75 1.36
CA GLY A 89 25.71 0.51 2.55
C GLY A 89 24.39 -0.21 2.28
N SER A 90 24.21 -0.78 1.08
CA SER A 90 23.00 -1.53 0.72
C SER A 90 22.99 -3.00 1.17
N ILE A 91 24.12 -3.52 1.65
CA ILE A 91 24.22 -4.92 2.11
C ILE A 91 23.29 -5.21 3.31
N CYS A 92 22.42 -6.21 3.16
CA CYS A 92 21.57 -6.71 4.25
C CYS A 92 22.28 -7.83 5.02
N SER A 93 21.99 -7.95 6.33
CA SER A 93 22.56 -9.01 7.19
C SER A 93 22.09 -10.42 6.82
N ASN A 94 21.08 -10.54 5.96
CA ASN A 94 20.53 -11.81 5.47
C ASN A 94 20.93 -12.15 4.03
N ASP A 95 21.52 -11.20 3.30
CA ASP A 95 21.91 -11.39 1.89
C ASP A 95 23.31 -12.00 1.83
N SER A 96 23.39 -13.23 1.33
CA SER A 96 24.65 -13.93 1.08
C SER A 96 25.17 -13.67 -0.33
N TYR A 97 26.47 -13.85 -0.53
CA TYR A 97 27.09 -13.93 -1.85
C TYR A 97 26.34 -14.88 -2.81
N PHE A 98 25.81 -15.99 -2.30
CA PHE A 98 25.08 -16.97 -3.10
C PHE A 98 23.72 -16.43 -3.60
N ASP A 99 23.13 -15.46 -2.89
CA ASP A 99 21.93 -14.76 -3.34
C ASP A 99 22.26 -13.87 -4.54
N PHE A 100 23.39 -13.13 -4.50
CA PHE A 100 23.92 -12.39 -5.66
C PHE A 100 24.30 -13.31 -6.83
N GLN A 101 24.77 -14.54 -6.59
CA GLN A 101 24.97 -15.51 -7.67
C GLN A 101 23.66 -15.89 -8.36
N ASN A 102 22.60 -16.07 -7.60
CA ASN A 102 21.29 -16.41 -8.14
C ASN A 102 20.66 -15.22 -8.89
N ASP A 103 20.84 -13.99 -8.41
CA ASP A 103 20.32 -12.78 -9.07
C ASP A 103 20.94 -12.57 -10.46
N PHE A 104 22.24 -12.85 -10.60
CA PHE A 104 22.96 -12.67 -11.87
C PHE A 104 23.07 -13.96 -12.71
N LYS A 105 22.34 -15.03 -12.36
CA LYS A 105 22.44 -16.34 -13.06
C LYS A 105 22.15 -16.26 -14.56
N ASN A 106 21.33 -15.30 -14.96
CA ASN A 106 20.90 -15.10 -16.35
C ASN A 106 21.67 -13.99 -17.08
N GLU A 107 22.60 -13.29 -16.42
CA GLU A 107 23.37 -12.20 -17.03
C GLU A 107 24.28 -12.74 -18.15
N SER A 108 24.27 -12.06 -19.30
CA SER A 108 25.09 -12.45 -20.45
C SER A 108 26.54 -11.99 -20.30
N LEU A 109 27.46 -12.66 -21.01
CA LEU A 109 28.88 -12.29 -20.99
C LEU A 109 29.09 -10.83 -21.44
N ASP A 110 28.39 -10.39 -22.49
CA ASP A 110 28.57 -9.04 -23.02
C ASP A 110 28.07 -7.97 -22.04
N GLU A 111 27.01 -8.23 -21.27
CA GLU A 111 26.53 -7.33 -20.20
C GLU A 111 27.52 -7.23 -19.04
N MET A 112 28.05 -8.37 -18.58
CA MET A 112 29.07 -8.40 -17.52
C MET A 112 30.33 -7.63 -17.94
N LEU A 113 30.83 -7.86 -19.16
CA LEU A 113 32.00 -7.18 -19.69
C LEU A 113 31.74 -5.68 -19.93
N TYR A 114 30.55 -5.30 -20.38
CA TYR A 114 30.15 -3.90 -20.52
C TYR A 114 30.25 -3.18 -19.17
N LYS A 115 29.75 -3.80 -18.10
CA LYS A 115 29.81 -3.25 -16.75
C LYS A 115 31.25 -3.14 -16.24
N PHE A 116 32.08 -4.17 -16.37
CA PHE A 116 33.49 -4.07 -15.98
C PHE A 116 34.26 -3.00 -16.76
N ASN A 117 33.94 -2.81 -18.04
CA ASN A 117 34.52 -1.73 -18.85
C ASN A 117 34.07 -0.33 -18.41
N GLY A 118 32.89 -0.21 -17.80
CA GLY A 118 32.31 1.06 -17.36
C GLY A 118 32.73 1.51 -15.95
N VAL A 119 33.51 0.71 -15.21
CA VAL A 119 33.88 1.00 -13.82
C VAL A 119 35.36 1.34 -13.70
N TYR A 120 35.68 2.41 -12.95
CA TYR A 120 37.06 2.82 -12.65
C TYR A 120 37.82 1.74 -11.88
N TYR A 121 39.12 1.62 -12.16
CA TYR A 121 40.03 0.67 -11.50
C TYR A 121 39.92 0.73 -9.97
N GLU A 122 39.92 1.94 -9.40
CA GLU A 122 39.88 2.11 -7.94
C GLU A 122 38.59 1.59 -7.32
N VAL A 123 37.46 1.69 -8.03
CA VAL A 123 36.16 1.22 -7.55
C VAL A 123 36.10 -0.31 -7.61
N LEU A 124 36.59 -0.91 -8.70
CA LEU A 124 36.70 -2.38 -8.82
C LEU A 124 37.62 -2.95 -7.74
N LEU A 125 38.80 -2.34 -7.55
CA LEU A 125 39.77 -2.74 -6.56
C LEU A 125 39.17 -2.70 -5.15
N LYS A 126 38.56 -1.58 -4.76
CA LYS A 126 37.93 -1.42 -3.44
C LYS A 126 36.78 -2.40 -3.23
N ALA A 127 35.92 -2.58 -4.22
CA ALA A 127 34.79 -3.50 -4.11
C ALA A 127 35.25 -4.94 -3.89
N TRP A 128 36.23 -5.43 -4.67
CA TRP A 128 36.76 -6.78 -4.48
C TRP A 128 37.59 -6.95 -3.20
N GLN A 129 38.30 -5.91 -2.75
CA GLN A 129 38.99 -5.93 -1.45
C GLN A 129 38.01 -6.07 -0.30
N VAL A 130 36.97 -5.22 -0.26
CA VAL A 130 35.95 -5.27 0.79
C VAL A 130 35.17 -6.58 0.73
N ALA A 131 34.81 -7.06 -0.47
CA ALA A 131 34.20 -8.38 -0.63
C ALA A 131 35.06 -9.49 -0.01
N LYS A 132 36.37 -9.47 -0.23
CA LYS A 132 37.32 -10.46 0.30
C LYS A 132 37.49 -10.34 1.81
N GLU A 133 37.59 -9.13 2.33
CA GLU A 133 37.73 -8.86 3.77
C GLU A 133 36.48 -9.28 4.55
N MET A 134 35.29 -8.97 4.02
CA MET A 134 34.02 -9.20 4.69
C MET A 134 33.44 -10.60 4.46
N PHE A 135 33.96 -11.37 3.49
CA PHE A 135 33.33 -12.61 3.04
C PHE A 135 33.05 -13.60 4.18
N HIS A 136 34.08 -13.96 4.95
CA HIS A 136 33.94 -14.99 5.98
C HIS A 136 33.05 -14.52 7.13
N ASP A 137 33.29 -13.32 7.65
CA ASP A 137 32.54 -12.77 8.78
C ASP A 137 31.07 -12.56 8.44
N HIS A 138 30.77 -12.02 7.25
CA HIS A 138 29.39 -11.81 6.81
C HIS A 138 28.69 -13.11 6.46
N GLU A 139 29.33 -14.04 5.74
CA GLU A 139 28.70 -15.34 5.43
C GLU A 139 28.47 -16.18 6.69
N GLU A 140 29.37 -16.09 7.67
CA GLU A 140 29.16 -16.71 8.98
C GLU A 140 28.01 -16.04 9.74
N ASN A 141 27.90 -14.71 9.69
CA ASN A 141 26.77 -13.99 10.28
C ASN A 141 25.44 -14.35 9.59
N VAL A 142 25.39 -14.32 8.25
CA VAL A 142 24.21 -14.74 7.46
C VAL A 142 23.83 -16.18 7.79
N LYS A 143 24.80 -17.09 7.91
CA LYS A 143 24.56 -18.47 8.31
C LYS A 143 24.02 -18.55 9.75
N ASN A 144 24.57 -17.79 10.68
CA ASN A 144 24.09 -17.74 12.06
C ASN A 144 22.69 -17.12 12.15
N GLU A 145 22.38 -16.11 11.34
CA GLU A 145 21.05 -15.52 11.23
C GLU A 145 20.06 -16.51 10.60
N LYS A 146 20.45 -17.23 9.53
CA LYS A 146 19.66 -18.31 8.92
C LYS A 146 19.44 -19.48 9.89
N ILE A 147 20.45 -19.89 10.67
CA ILE A 147 20.33 -20.92 11.71
C ILE A 147 19.48 -20.43 12.89
N ALA A 148 19.63 -19.17 13.32
CA ALA A 148 18.81 -18.58 14.37
C ALA A 148 17.35 -18.48 13.91
N LEU A 149 17.11 -18.18 12.63
CA LEU A 149 15.81 -18.19 12.00
C LEU A 149 15.25 -19.62 11.92
N GLU A 150 16.03 -20.61 11.49
CA GLU A 150 15.64 -22.04 11.49
C GLU A 150 15.36 -22.58 12.89
N ASN A 151 16.14 -22.20 13.90
CA ASN A 151 15.92 -22.59 15.29
C ASN A 151 14.67 -21.92 15.86
N LYS A 152 14.39 -20.66 15.51
CA LYS A 152 13.10 -20.02 15.82
C LYS A 152 11.95 -20.78 15.13
N ILE A 153 12.07 -21.10 13.84
CA ILE A 153 11.11 -21.92 13.08
C ILE A 153 10.87 -23.28 13.75
N ASN A 154 11.92 -23.96 14.19
CA ASN A 154 11.82 -25.26 14.85
C ASN A 154 11.25 -25.17 16.28
N PHE A 155 11.46 -24.06 16.99
CA PHE A 155 10.78 -23.78 18.26
C PHE A 155 9.25 -23.63 18.06
N TYR A 156 8.81 -23.00 16.98
CA TYR A 156 7.40 -22.90 16.61
C TYR A 156 6.76 -24.23 16.15
N ARG A 157 7.56 -25.28 15.88
CA ARG A 157 7.06 -26.63 15.52
C ARG A 157 6.67 -27.51 16.72
N LYS A 158 6.88 -27.08 17.97
CA LYS A 158 6.39 -27.83 19.13
C LYS A 158 4.88 -27.69 19.27
N VAL A 159 4.16 -28.67 18.71
CA VAL A 159 2.71 -28.83 18.88
C VAL A 159 2.39 -28.92 20.39
N PRO A 160 1.50 -28.07 20.95
CA PRO A 160 1.04 -28.23 22.31
C PRO A 160 0.23 -29.53 22.43
N PRO A 161 0.38 -30.31 23.51
CA PRO A 161 -0.56 -31.39 23.78
C PRO A 161 -1.91 -30.75 24.08
N ASN A 162 -2.91 -30.99 23.23
CA ASN A 162 -4.28 -30.46 23.24
C ASN A 162 -4.56 -29.24 22.33
N SER A 163 -4.20 -29.28 21.04
CA SER A 163 -4.86 -28.43 20.05
C SER A 163 -6.13 -29.13 19.52
N PHE A 164 -7.25 -28.44 19.64
CA PHE A 164 -8.62 -28.85 19.25
C PHE A 164 -8.81 -29.07 17.72
N PHE A 165 -7.73 -29.09 16.93
CA PHE A 165 -7.73 -29.00 15.46
C PHE A 165 -7.05 -30.18 14.75
N LEU A 166 -6.75 -31.28 15.45
CA LEU A 166 -6.12 -32.46 14.82
C LEU A 166 -7.09 -33.42 14.12
N GLU A 167 -8.37 -33.08 13.97
CA GLU A 167 -9.30 -33.90 13.19
C GLU A 167 -9.82 -33.13 11.97
N ARG A 168 -9.06 -33.20 10.87
CA ARG A 168 -9.61 -33.49 9.54
C ARG A 168 -8.47 -33.87 8.59
N PRO A 169 -8.56 -35.03 7.89
CA PRO A 169 -7.58 -35.39 6.88
C PRO A 169 -7.75 -34.47 5.66
N CYS A 170 -6.61 -33.98 5.15
CA CYS A 170 -6.49 -33.31 3.87
C CYS A 170 -7.19 -34.15 2.79
N ARG A 171 -8.17 -33.56 2.09
CA ARG A 171 -8.59 -34.10 0.80
C ARG A 171 -7.48 -33.79 -0.19
N SER A 172 -6.90 -34.87 -0.72
CA SER A 172 -5.97 -34.87 -1.82
C SER A 172 -6.55 -34.10 -3.01
N LEU A 173 -5.68 -33.32 -3.66
CA LEU A 173 -5.81 -32.90 -5.04
C LEU A 173 -5.94 -34.16 -5.91
N ASP A 174 -7.17 -34.60 -6.16
CA ASP A 174 -7.53 -35.49 -7.26
C ASP A 174 -9.04 -35.38 -7.53
N GLY A 175 -9.36 -35.01 -8.76
CA GLY A 175 -10.53 -35.48 -9.50
C GLY A 175 -11.94 -35.17 -8.97
N ASP A 176 -12.58 -34.22 -9.64
CA ASP A 176 -14.03 -34.11 -9.87
C ASP A 176 -15.01 -33.91 -8.68
N SER A 177 -15.87 -32.92 -8.89
CA SER A 177 -17.12 -32.62 -8.16
C SER A 177 -17.01 -31.90 -6.82
N LEU A 178 -16.72 -30.59 -6.89
CA LEU A 178 -17.40 -29.64 -6.01
C LEU A 178 -18.12 -28.65 -6.91
N LEU A 179 -19.45 -28.69 -6.89
CA LEU A 179 -20.28 -27.62 -7.41
C LEU A 179 -19.68 -26.31 -6.92
N HIS A 180 -19.29 -25.42 -7.85
CA HIS A 180 -19.06 -24.02 -7.55
C HIS A 180 -20.36 -23.48 -6.93
N LYS A 181 -20.46 -23.48 -5.60
CA LYS A 181 -21.44 -22.64 -4.93
C LYS A 181 -21.02 -21.22 -5.27
N SER A 182 -21.91 -20.47 -5.89
CA SER A 182 -21.66 -19.06 -6.20
C SER A 182 -21.24 -18.36 -4.91
N THR A 183 -20.03 -17.81 -4.89
CA THR A 183 -19.53 -16.98 -3.79
C THR A 183 -20.46 -15.80 -3.54
N SER A 184 -21.16 -15.32 -4.59
CA SER A 184 -22.18 -14.27 -4.51
C SER A 184 -23.44 -14.69 -3.75
N GLU A 185 -23.98 -15.89 -4.04
CA GLU A 185 -25.15 -16.43 -3.32
C GLU A 185 -24.80 -16.74 -1.86
N THR A 186 -23.59 -17.22 -1.63
CA THR A 186 -23.01 -17.45 -0.31
C THR A 186 -22.89 -16.13 0.46
N PHE A 187 -22.38 -15.07 -0.17
CA PHE A 187 -22.32 -13.72 0.40
C PHE A 187 -23.69 -13.20 0.79
N LYS A 188 -24.67 -13.30 -0.11
CA LYS A 188 -26.07 -12.88 0.14
C LYS A 188 -26.65 -13.57 1.37
N ILE A 189 -26.47 -14.89 1.48
CA ILE A 189 -26.93 -15.65 2.64
C ILE A 189 -26.26 -15.16 3.93
N ILE A 190 -24.94 -14.92 3.91
CA ILE A 190 -24.22 -14.42 5.09
C ILE A 190 -24.71 -13.02 5.48
N CYS A 191 -24.94 -12.13 4.52
CA CYS A 191 -25.46 -10.79 4.79
C CYS A 191 -26.85 -10.81 5.45
N THR A 192 -27.69 -11.83 5.18
CA THR A 192 -29.01 -11.95 5.85
C THR A 192 -28.94 -12.14 7.37
N ASP A 193 -27.78 -12.50 7.93
CA ASP A 193 -27.57 -12.57 9.38
C ASP A 193 -27.52 -11.18 10.06
N LEU A 194 -27.33 -10.11 9.27
CA LEU A 194 -27.43 -8.73 9.74
C LEU A 194 -28.89 -8.36 9.94
N LYS A 195 -29.33 -8.34 11.20
CA LYS A 195 -30.63 -7.79 11.55
C LYS A 195 -30.68 -6.33 11.13
N ASP A 196 -31.70 -5.96 10.34
CA ASP A 196 -31.88 -4.62 9.80
C ASP A 196 -30.75 -4.13 8.85
N GLY A 197 -29.91 -5.05 8.35
CA GLY A 197 -28.87 -4.74 7.36
C GLY A 197 -27.59 -4.12 7.94
N PHE A 198 -27.43 -4.00 9.26
CA PHE A 198 -26.19 -3.52 9.87
C PHE A 198 -25.96 -4.03 11.30
N THR A 199 -24.73 -3.85 11.81
CA THR A 199 -24.39 -4.06 13.23
C THR A 199 -23.31 -3.08 13.69
N GLU A 200 -23.47 -2.55 14.90
CA GLU A 200 -22.46 -1.77 15.64
C GLU A 200 -21.71 -2.64 16.67
N ASP A 201 -22.01 -3.94 16.74
CA ASP A 201 -21.30 -4.90 17.59
C ASP A 201 -20.10 -5.48 16.84
N ILE A 202 -18.90 -5.11 17.31
CA ILE A 202 -17.62 -5.55 16.73
C ILE A 202 -17.45 -7.08 16.75
N HIS A 203 -17.99 -7.78 17.74
CA HIS A 203 -17.89 -9.23 17.84
C HIS A 203 -18.79 -9.91 16.81
N GLN A 204 -20.02 -9.42 16.67
CA GLN A 204 -20.93 -9.87 15.61
C GLN A 204 -20.34 -9.61 14.22
N ALA A 205 -19.76 -8.43 13.99
CA ALA A 205 -19.10 -8.10 12.74
C ALA A 205 -17.96 -9.08 12.40
N VAL A 206 -17.10 -9.38 13.38
CA VAL A 206 -16.01 -10.35 13.20
C VAL A 206 -16.52 -11.76 12.94
N ASP A 207 -17.59 -12.21 13.61
CA ASP A 207 -18.16 -13.53 13.38
C ASP A 207 -18.74 -13.67 11.97
N ILE A 208 -19.40 -12.62 11.46
CA ILE A 208 -19.90 -12.56 10.08
C ILE A 208 -18.73 -12.66 9.09
N ILE A 209 -17.66 -11.88 9.29
CA ILE A 209 -16.52 -11.90 8.36
C ILE A 209 -15.74 -13.22 8.46
N LYS A 210 -15.62 -13.83 9.64
CA LYS A 210 -15.06 -15.19 9.78
C LYS A 210 -15.87 -16.20 8.99
N ARG A 211 -17.20 -16.07 8.98
CA ARG A 211 -18.09 -16.91 8.17
C ARG A 211 -17.85 -16.68 6.68
N VAL A 212 -17.69 -15.42 6.25
CA VAL A 212 -17.29 -15.09 4.86
C VAL A 212 -15.99 -15.82 4.50
N ILE A 213 -14.93 -15.65 5.29
CA ILE A 213 -13.63 -16.31 5.05
C ILE A 213 -13.81 -17.83 4.98
N HIS A 214 -14.59 -18.42 5.89
CA HIS A 214 -14.80 -19.86 5.93
C HIS A 214 -15.55 -20.40 4.71
N GLU A 215 -16.61 -19.70 4.27
CA GLU A 215 -17.47 -20.18 3.18
C GLU A 215 -16.91 -19.85 1.79
N THR A 216 -16.03 -18.85 1.66
CA THR A 216 -15.37 -18.47 0.39
C THR A 216 -13.91 -18.92 0.28
N ASP A 217 -13.38 -19.64 1.27
CA ASP A 217 -11.93 -19.95 1.39
C ASP A 217 -11.05 -18.70 1.38
N GLY A 218 -11.58 -17.59 1.92
CA GLY A 218 -10.95 -16.29 1.94
C GLY A 218 -10.87 -15.60 0.58
N LEU A 219 -11.43 -16.16 -0.50
CA LEU A 219 -11.42 -15.58 -1.84
C LEU A 219 -12.46 -14.45 -1.94
N VAL A 220 -12.03 -13.26 -1.55
CA VAL A 220 -12.83 -12.03 -1.57
C VAL A 220 -11.99 -10.86 -2.05
N VAL A 221 -12.60 -9.88 -2.70
CA VAL A 221 -11.94 -8.59 -2.94
C VAL A 221 -12.18 -7.71 -1.74
N VAL A 222 -11.10 -7.20 -1.16
CA VAL A 222 -11.13 -6.18 -0.11
C VAL A 222 -10.48 -4.93 -0.65
N ASP A 223 -11.20 -3.81 -0.57
CA ASP A 223 -10.76 -2.54 -1.11
C ASP A 223 -11.12 -1.38 -0.18
N PHE A 224 -10.37 -0.30 -0.29
CA PHE A 224 -10.56 0.97 0.42
C PHE A 224 -9.81 2.06 -0.35
N LEU A 225 -10.35 3.29 -0.33
CA LEU A 225 -9.81 4.38 -1.13
C LEU A 225 -8.32 4.63 -0.82
N GLY A 226 -7.50 4.93 -1.83
CA GLY A 226 -6.14 5.43 -1.61
C GLY A 226 -5.06 4.41 -1.21
N SER A 227 -5.32 3.09 -1.30
CA SER A 227 -4.29 2.03 -1.14
C SER A 227 -4.48 0.88 -2.13
N GLU A 228 -3.59 -0.11 -2.10
CA GLU A 228 -3.73 -1.33 -2.91
C GLU A 228 -4.86 -2.21 -2.36
N ASN A 229 -5.72 -2.67 -3.27
CA ASN A 229 -6.72 -3.69 -2.97
C ASN A 229 -6.08 -5.08 -2.85
N PHE A 230 -6.77 -6.01 -2.19
CA PHE A 230 -6.31 -7.40 -2.11
C PHE A 230 -7.45 -8.38 -2.35
N ASP A 231 -7.13 -9.52 -2.96
CA ASP A 231 -8.10 -10.50 -3.49
C ASP A 231 -8.20 -11.77 -2.64
N ARG A 232 -7.69 -11.68 -1.40
CA ARG A 232 -7.74 -12.74 -0.40
C ARG A 232 -7.73 -12.16 1.02
N LEU A 233 -8.63 -12.63 1.87
CA LEU A 233 -8.63 -12.38 3.31
C LEU A 233 -8.31 -13.67 4.06
N ASP A 234 -7.14 -13.74 4.69
CA ASP A 234 -6.65 -14.95 5.38
C ASP A 234 -7.25 -15.08 6.79
N TYR A 235 -7.33 -13.96 7.50
CA TYR A 235 -7.73 -13.96 8.90
C TYR A 235 -8.28 -12.59 9.33
N ILE A 236 -9.13 -12.62 10.34
CA ILE A 236 -9.67 -11.42 10.98
C ILE A 236 -9.66 -11.60 12.50
N GLU A 237 -9.28 -10.54 13.20
CA GLU A 237 -9.47 -10.45 14.64
C GLU A 237 -9.87 -9.02 15.04
N ASN A 238 -10.32 -8.88 16.28
CA ASN A 238 -10.62 -7.60 16.87
C ASN A 238 -10.08 -7.51 18.30
N ASP A 239 -9.89 -6.28 18.75
CA ASP A 239 -9.97 -5.96 20.17
C ASP A 239 -11.32 -5.28 20.47
N ASN A 240 -11.39 -4.37 21.44
CA ASN A 240 -12.63 -3.71 21.82
C ASN A 240 -13.01 -2.57 20.86
N GLU A 241 -12.06 -2.02 20.09
CA GLU A 241 -12.28 -0.83 19.26
C GLU A 241 -11.80 -1.01 17.82
N VAL A 242 -10.83 -1.88 17.57
CA VAL A 242 -10.17 -2.01 16.26
C VAL A 242 -10.41 -3.41 15.68
N ILE A 243 -10.83 -3.44 14.41
CA ILE A 243 -10.82 -4.65 13.59
C ILE A 243 -9.54 -4.70 12.76
N LYS A 244 -8.98 -5.89 12.61
CA LYS A 244 -7.68 -6.17 11.97
C LYS A 244 -7.86 -7.21 10.87
N PHE A 245 -7.67 -6.80 9.62
CA PHE A 245 -7.82 -7.62 8.41
C PHE A 245 -6.46 -8.10 7.92
N TYR A 246 -6.21 -9.40 8.00
CA TYR A 246 -4.97 -9.99 7.54
C TYR A 246 -5.16 -10.63 6.17
N TYR A 247 -4.38 -10.17 5.18
CA TYR A 247 -4.34 -10.74 3.84
C TYR A 247 -3.02 -11.43 3.50
N LYS A 248 -2.03 -11.29 4.39
CA LYS A 248 -0.83 -12.12 4.45
C LYS A 248 -0.60 -12.49 5.91
N TYR A 249 -1.31 -13.52 6.38
CA TYR A 249 -1.14 -14.02 7.74
C TYR A 249 -0.22 -15.23 7.78
N SER A 250 0.86 -15.16 8.55
CA SER A 250 1.78 -16.28 8.70
C SER A 250 1.23 -17.33 9.68
N CYS A 251 0.22 -18.13 9.27
CA CYS A 251 -0.04 -19.47 9.81
C CYS A 251 -1.02 -20.33 8.97
N ALA A 252 -0.51 -21.48 8.49
CA ALA A 252 -1.12 -22.84 8.48
C ALA A 252 -1.54 -23.55 7.18
N TYR A 253 -1.37 -23.02 5.97
CA TYR A 253 -1.72 -23.80 4.75
C TYR A 253 -0.69 -23.89 3.62
N SER A 254 0.49 -23.28 3.72
CA SER A 254 1.50 -23.42 2.68
C SER A 254 2.73 -24.20 3.16
N GLU A 255 3.13 -25.20 2.38
CA GLU A 255 4.34 -26.02 2.57
C GLU A 255 5.65 -25.22 2.38
N ARG A 256 5.59 -23.88 2.30
CA ARG A 256 6.74 -23.00 2.16
C ARG A 256 6.70 -21.89 3.21
N PRO A 257 7.82 -21.65 3.93
CA PRO A 257 7.88 -20.59 4.92
C PRO A 257 7.92 -19.23 4.20
N HIS A 258 6.84 -18.45 4.28
CA HIS A 258 6.96 -17.01 4.05
C HIS A 258 7.53 -16.35 5.32
N PRO A 259 8.42 -15.34 5.19
CA PRO A 259 8.97 -14.62 6.32
C PRO A 259 7.85 -14.00 7.18
N PRO A 260 8.09 -13.71 8.48
CA PRO A 260 7.06 -13.47 9.50
C PRO A 260 6.48 -12.06 9.46
N HIS A 261 6.27 -11.48 8.27
CA HIS A 261 5.58 -10.21 8.14
C HIS A 261 4.09 -10.49 8.11
N ASN A 262 3.42 -10.25 9.23
CA ASN A 262 1.98 -10.21 9.26
C ASN A 262 1.55 -8.87 8.68
N THR A 263 1.10 -8.88 7.43
CA THR A 263 0.56 -7.68 6.78
C THR A 263 -0.94 -7.60 7.01
N ARG A 264 -1.40 -6.46 7.52
CA ARG A 264 -2.81 -6.26 7.85
C ARG A 264 -3.27 -4.81 7.68
N VAL A 265 -4.57 -4.65 7.59
CA VAL A 265 -5.25 -3.35 7.64
C VAL A 265 -6.00 -3.23 8.96
N ASP A 266 -5.79 -2.12 9.66
CA ASP A 266 -6.43 -1.83 10.94
C ASP A 266 -7.40 -0.65 10.78
N ILE A 267 -8.61 -0.78 11.31
CA ILE A 267 -9.63 0.27 11.31
C ILE A 267 -10.32 0.34 12.68
N ALA A 268 -10.49 1.55 13.21
CA ALA A 268 -11.29 1.76 14.41
C ALA A 268 -12.77 1.58 14.06
N PHE A 269 -13.40 0.51 14.52
CA PHE A 269 -14.72 0.07 14.06
C PHE A 269 -15.85 1.00 14.53
N ASP A 270 -16.70 1.41 13.59
CA ASP A 270 -18.00 2.06 13.86
C ASP A 270 -19.15 1.08 13.62
N ARG A 271 -19.25 0.55 12.40
CA ARG A 271 -20.31 -0.37 12.01
C ARG A 271 -19.89 -1.26 10.85
N LEU A 272 -20.55 -2.40 10.76
CA LEU A 272 -20.61 -3.24 9.57
C LEU A 272 -22.01 -3.15 8.99
N GLU A 273 -22.13 -2.92 7.69
CA GLU A 273 -23.41 -2.80 7.00
C GLU A 273 -23.41 -3.60 5.70
N GLU A 274 -24.58 -4.14 5.36
CA GLU A 274 -24.86 -4.67 4.04
C GLU A 274 -25.12 -3.49 3.10
N PHE A 275 -24.49 -3.53 1.94
CA PHE A 275 -24.74 -2.56 0.88
C PHE A 275 -24.95 -3.29 -0.44
N ASP A 276 -26.15 -3.15 -1.00
CA ASP A 276 -26.47 -3.66 -2.33
C ASP A 276 -26.43 -2.51 -3.34
N LEU A 277 -25.57 -2.65 -4.34
CA LEU A 277 -25.53 -1.74 -5.47
C LEU A 277 -25.54 -2.56 -6.75
N PHE A 278 -26.50 -2.27 -7.62
CA PHE A 278 -26.72 -2.99 -8.88
C PHE A 278 -26.94 -4.51 -8.71
N GLY A 279 -27.50 -4.96 -7.58
CA GLY A 279 -27.78 -6.38 -7.31
C GLY A 279 -26.57 -7.19 -6.83
N ILE A 280 -25.44 -6.53 -6.61
CA ILE A 280 -24.24 -7.07 -5.98
C ILE A 280 -24.31 -6.71 -4.51
N SER A 281 -24.46 -7.73 -3.66
CA SER A 281 -24.52 -7.54 -2.21
C SER A 281 -23.11 -7.58 -1.62
N THR A 282 -22.80 -6.53 -0.87
CA THR A 282 -21.43 -6.24 -0.42
C THR A 282 -21.45 -5.99 1.08
N ILE A 283 -20.32 -6.24 1.73
CA ILE A 283 -20.13 -5.87 3.14
C ILE A 283 -19.29 -4.61 3.17
N ILE A 284 -19.80 -3.58 3.85
CA ILE A 284 -19.07 -2.34 4.10
C ILE A 284 -18.74 -2.25 5.58
N ILE A 285 -17.51 -1.86 5.88
CA ILE A 285 -17.03 -1.65 7.24
C ILE A 285 -16.62 -0.20 7.36
N ARG A 286 -17.30 0.52 8.25
CA ARG A 286 -17.04 1.94 8.49
C ARG A 286 -16.15 2.10 9.72
N GLY A 287 -15.30 3.11 9.64
CA GLY A 287 -14.39 3.45 10.72
C GLY A 287 -14.68 4.80 11.38
N PHE A 288 -14.33 4.91 12.65
CA PHE A 288 -14.19 6.19 13.33
C PHE A 288 -12.91 6.91 12.90
N TYR A 289 -12.99 8.24 12.96
CA TYR A 289 -11.79 9.07 12.86
C TYR A 289 -10.84 8.82 14.04
N ARG A 290 -9.54 8.71 13.78
CA ARG A 290 -8.48 8.63 14.80
C ARG A 290 -7.26 9.45 14.39
N ASP A 291 -6.85 10.39 15.23
CA ASP A 291 -5.66 11.18 14.95
C ASP A 291 -4.35 10.38 15.19
N LYS A 292 -3.22 10.88 14.68
CA LYS A 292 -1.91 10.22 14.82
C LYS A 292 -1.53 9.91 16.26
N LYS A 293 -1.88 10.79 17.21
CA LYS A 293 -1.56 10.65 18.63
C LYS A 293 -2.41 9.54 19.25
N GLU A 294 -3.70 9.49 18.93
CA GLU A 294 -4.62 8.42 19.33
C GLU A 294 -4.15 7.07 18.80
N VAL A 295 -3.78 6.99 17.52
CA VAL A 295 -3.25 5.77 16.92
C VAL A 295 -1.95 5.34 17.60
N SER A 296 -1.01 6.27 17.84
CA SER A 296 0.22 5.98 18.59
C SER A 296 -0.09 5.40 19.97
N ASN A 297 -0.99 6.04 20.71
CA ASN A 297 -1.38 5.59 22.05
C ASN A 297 -2.04 4.21 22.03
N TYR A 298 -2.88 3.93 21.03
CA TYR A 298 -3.48 2.62 20.84
C TYR A 298 -2.40 1.53 20.71
N TYR A 299 -1.42 1.73 19.84
CA TYR A 299 -0.36 0.73 19.62
C TYR A 299 0.49 0.48 20.87
N HIS A 300 0.84 1.54 21.61
CA HIS A 300 1.65 1.40 22.83
C HIS A 300 0.88 0.77 24.00
N ASN A 301 -0.41 1.10 24.15
CA ASN A 301 -1.18 0.74 25.35
C ASN A 301 -2.10 -0.48 25.16
N ALA A 302 -2.86 -0.52 24.06
CA ALA A 302 -3.84 -1.57 23.78
C ALA A 302 -3.20 -2.74 23.03
N GLU A 303 -2.53 -2.46 21.90
CA GLU A 303 -1.83 -3.49 21.12
C GLU A 303 -0.58 -4.01 21.85
N LYS A 304 -0.01 -3.19 22.75
CA LYS A 304 1.15 -3.52 23.60
C LYS A 304 2.35 -3.96 22.76
N ILE A 305 2.66 -3.17 21.74
CA ILE A 305 3.84 -3.40 20.91
C ILE A 305 5.12 -3.30 21.76
N LYS A 306 6.16 -4.04 21.38
CA LYS A 306 7.45 -3.98 22.06
C LYS A 306 8.31 -2.84 21.51
N LYS A 307 8.33 -2.69 20.19
CA LYS A 307 9.14 -1.69 19.50
C LYS A 307 8.43 -1.26 18.22
N MET A 308 8.22 0.04 18.08
CA MET A 308 7.81 0.65 16.81
C MET A 308 9.07 0.97 16.00
N HIS A 309 9.16 0.45 14.78
CA HIS A 309 10.27 0.73 13.86
C HIS A 309 9.93 1.88 12.93
N SER A 310 8.69 1.95 12.44
CA SER A 310 8.20 3.07 11.66
C SER A 310 6.77 3.44 12.05
N PHE A 311 6.47 4.73 11.96
CA PHE A 311 5.12 5.28 11.99
C PHE A 311 5.12 6.53 11.12
N GLU A 312 4.80 6.30 9.86
CA GLU A 312 4.87 7.31 8.82
C GLU A 312 3.47 7.65 8.31
N GLU A 313 3.25 8.93 8.10
CA GLU A 313 2.16 9.38 7.23
C GLU A 313 2.72 9.27 5.81
N MET A 314 2.05 8.52 4.94
CA MET A 314 2.57 8.33 3.59
C MET A 314 2.55 9.67 2.86
N LYS A 315 3.72 10.07 2.37
CA LYS A 315 3.89 11.35 1.64
C LYS A 315 3.06 11.41 0.36
N ASP A 316 2.79 10.24 -0.21
CA ASP A 316 2.04 10.06 -1.45
C ASP A 316 0.57 9.67 -1.21
N SER A 317 0.14 9.59 0.07
CA SER A 317 -1.25 9.31 0.46
C SER A 317 -1.39 9.67 1.95
N GLN A 318 -1.76 10.91 2.27
CA GLN A 318 -1.90 11.38 3.67
C GLN A 318 -3.06 10.74 4.45
N PHE A 319 -3.51 9.57 4.02
CA PHE A 319 -4.81 9.03 4.37
C PHE A 319 -4.79 7.72 5.11
N TYR A 320 -3.62 7.13 5.24
CA TYR A 320 -3.41 6.01 6.12
C TYR A 320 -2.05 6.16 6.76
N TYR A 321 -1.91 5.52 7.92
CA TYR A 321 -0.64 5.45 8.60
C TYR A 321 0.00 4.11 8.27
N ARG A 322 1.24 4.16 7.78
CA ARG A 322 2.06 2.95 7.66
C ARG A 322 2.85 2.77 8.94
N ILE A 323 2.64 1.63 9.58
CA ILE A 323 3.15 1.35 10.91
C ILE A 323 3.86 0.00 10.87
N ASN A 324 5.16 0.01 11.19
CA ASN A 324 5.93 -1.21 11.36
C ASN A 324 6.32 -1.39 12.82
N PHE A 325 6.04 -2.55 13.40
CA PHE A 325 6.37 -2.83 14.79
C PHE A 325 6.63 -4.31 15.08
N ASP A 326 7.35 -4.56 16.16
CA ASP A 326 7.50 -5.89 16.75
C ASP A 326 6.54 -6.07 17.92
N LYS A 327 5.86 -7.22 17.97
CA LYS A 327 4.99 -7.61 19.08
C LYS A 327 5.34 -9.03 19.53
N LYS A 328 5.22 -9.29 20.84
CA LYS A 328 5.35 -10.64 21.38
C LYS A 328 4.02 -11.37 21.18
N GLN A 329 4.00 -12.35 20.30
CA GLN A 329 2.84 -13.17 20.01
C GLN A 329 3.27 -14.64 19.96
N ARG A 330 2.43 -15.55 20.48
CA ARG A 330 2.64 -17.01 20.42
C ARG A 330 4.02 -17.49 20.91
N GLY A 331 4.56 -16.84 21.94
CA GLY A 331 5.85 -17.21 22.53
C GLY A 331 7.09 -16.67 21.81
N GLY A 332 6.92 -15.90 20.72
CA GLY A 332 8.02 -15.31 19.95
C GLY A 332 7.80 -13.84 19.61
N PHE A 333 8.76 -13.25 18.89
CA PHE A 333 8.64 -11.89 18.33
C PHE A 333 8.26 -12.00 16.87
N GLU A 334 7.16 -11.36 16.51
CA GLU A 334 6.63 -11.25 15.16
C GLU A 334 6.70 -9.78 14.74
N ASN A 335 6.98 -9.54 13.45
CA ASN A 335 6.99 -8.20 12.86
C ASN A 335 5.67 -7.98 12.12
N PHE A 336 5.09 -6.80 12.30
CA PHE A 336 3.83 -6.41 11.68
C PHE A 336 4.09 -5.22 10.76
N ASP A 337 3.55 -5.29 9.54
CA ASP A 337 3.44 -4.15 8.62
C ASP A 337 1.96 -3.82 8.49
N VAL A 338 1.56 -2.66 8.99
CA VAL A 338 0.16 -2.31 9.18
C VAL A 338 -0.18 -1.03 8.45
N THR A 339 -1.26 -1.10 7.68
CA THR A 339 -1.97 0.07 7.14
C THR A 339 -3.11 0.39 8.09
N PHE A 340 -2.97 1.46 8.89
CA PHE A 340 -4.07 1.94 9.73
C PHE A 340 -4.90 2.97 8.96
N LEU A 341 -6.22 2.84 8.95
CA LEU A 341 -7.16 3.73 8.28
C LEU A 341 -7.78 4.73 9.28
N PRO A 342 -7.20 5.94 9.44
CA PRO A 342 -7.63 6.91 10.45
C PRO A 342 -8.86 7.72 10.06
N TRP A 343 -9.35 7.62 8.83
CA TRP A 343 -10.35 8.54 8.28
C TRP A 343 -11.72 7.89 8.14
N ARG A 344 -12.76 8.62 8.53
CA ARG A 344 -14.16 8.17 8.48
C ARG A 344 -14.76 7.91 7.08
N TYR A 345 -14.01 8.21 6.02
CA TYR A 345 -14.41 7.94 4.62
C TYR A 345 -13.72 6.71 4.05
N PHE A 346 -12.80 6.14 4.82
CA PHE A 346 -12.18 4.87 4.51
C PHE A 346 -13.13 3.78 4.98
N ASN A 347 -14.18 3.62 4.19
CA ASN A 347 -14.98 2.43 4.22
C ASN A 347 -14.13 1.31 3.62
N ILE A 348 -14.11 0.15 4.27
CA ILE A 348 -13.56 -1.07 3.68
C ILE A 348 -14.73 -1.79 3.03
N ILE A 349 -14.62 -2.08 1.74
CA ILE A 349 -15.57 -2.93 1.02
C ILE A 349 -15.03 -4.35 0.94
N ILE A 350 -15.90 -5.33 1.15
CA ILE A 350 -15.61 -6.75 0.98
C ILE A 350 -16.62 -7.33 -0.02
N LEU A 351 -16.11 -7.91 -1.10
CA LEU A 351 -16.86 -8.41 -2.24
C LEU A 351 -16.54 -9.88 -2.52
N PRO A 352 -17.50 -10.67 -3.05
CA PRO A 352 -17.21 -12.00 -3.57
C PRO A 352 -16.28 -11.91 -4.79
N LYS A 353 -15.29 -12.82 -4.86
CA LYS A 353 -14.29 -12.82 -5.95
C LYS A 353 -14.87 -13.19 -7.32
N GLU A 354 -15.96 -13.96 -7.40
CA GLU A 354 -16.53 -14.39 -8.69
C GLU A 354 -17.30 -13.26 -9.43
N ASP A 355 -17.53 -12.11 -8.79
CA ASP A 355 -18.24 -10.97 -9.37
C ASP A 355 -17.30 -9.86 -9.90
N ILE A 356 -16.01 -10.17 -10.12
CA ILE A 356 -14.88 -9.23 -10.36
C ILE A 356 -15.30 -7.92 -11.03
N PRO A 357 -15.58 -6.88 -10.23
CA PRO A 357 -15.50 -5.53 -10.71
C PRO A 357 -14.02 -5.25 -10.98
N SER A 358 -13.68 -4.53 -12.04
CA SER A 358 -12.33 -3.98 -12.19
C SER A 358 -11.98 -3.14 -10.95
N THR A 359 -10.70 -2.88 -10.69
CA THR A 359 -10.29 -1.96 -9.59
C THR A 359 -10.99 -0.59 -9.70
N ALA A 360 -11.34 -0.16 -10.92
CA ALA A 360 -12.14 1.04 -11.14
C ALA A 360 -13.57 0.87 -10.60
N ASP A 361 -14.20 -0.27 -10.87
CA ASP A 361 -15.55 -0.54 -10.40
C ASP A 361 -15.60 -0.65 -8.85
N THR A 362 -14.62 -1.27 -8.18
CA THR A 362 -14.58 -1.31 -6.71
C THR A 362 -14.38 0.06 -6.08
N THR A 363 -13.58 0.91 -6.74
CA THR A 363 -13.42 2.32 -6.37
C THR A 363 -14.73 3.09 -6.53
N ASP A 364 -15.47 2.89 -7.63
CA ASP A 364 -16.77 3.52 -7.88
C ASP A 364 -17.81 3.11 -6.83
N PHE A 365 -17.81 1.86 -6.38
CA PHE A 365 -18.65 1.39 -5.27
C PHE A 365 -18.34 2.14 -3.97
N LEU A 366 -17.06 2.28 -3.62
CA LEU A 366 -16.62 3.03 -2.44
C LEU A 366 -17.00 4.51 -2.53
N ILE A 367 -16.88 5.11 -3.72
CA ILE A 367 -17.28 6.49 -3.98
C ILE A 367 -18.79 6.64 -3.79
N CYS A 368 -19.60 5.78 -4.40
CA CYS A 368 -21.06 5.78 -4.27
C CYS A 368 -21.49 5.68 -2.81
N LYS A 369 -20.92 4.72 -2.07
CA LYS A 369 -21.28 4.50 -0.69
C LYS A 369 -21.03 5.74 0.18
N ASN A 370 -19.86 6.36 0.02
CA ASN A 370 -19.53 7.59 0.73
C ASN A 370 -20.44 8.76 0.36
N ILE A 371 -20.87 8.86 -0.91
CA ILE A 371 -21.85 9.88 -1.34
C ILE A 371 -23.21 9.65 -0.67
N PHE A 372 -23.70 8.40 -0.63
CA PHE A 372 -24.96 8.06 0.05
C PHE A 372 -24.88 8.32 1.55
N ASP A 373 -23.76 8.00 2.20
CA ASP A 373 -23.54 8.33 3.61
C ASP A 373 -23.61 9.83 3.89
N ILE A 374 -23.14 10.65 2.97
CA ILE A 374 -23.24 12.11 3.08
C ILE A 374 -24.69 12.55 2.89
N GLN A 375 -25.41 11.96 1.93
CA GLN A 375 -26.82 12.23 1.68
C GLN A 375 -27.68 11.88 2.91
N ASP A 376 -27.44 10.74 3.55
CA ASP A 376 -28.16 10.33 4.75
C ASP A 376 -27.91 11.33 5.88
N ARG A 377 -26.66 11.78 6.07
CA ARG A 377 -26.34 12.80 7.08
C ARG A 377 -26.99 14.15 6.81
N ILE A 378 -27.19 14.53 5.54
CA ILE A 378 -27.95 15.72 5.15
C ILE A 378 -29.40 15.57 5.61
N ASN A 379 -30.02 14.42 5.29
CA ASN A 379 -31.42 14.12 5.60
C ASN A 379 -31.64 14.05 7.11
N GLU A 380 -30.80 13.32 7.85
CA GLU A 380 -30.86 13.21 9.31
C GLU A 380 -30.72 14.57 10.00
N THR A 381 -29.82 15.42 9.50
CA THR A 381 -29.64 16.77 10.05
C THR A 381 -30.90 17.61 9.85
N PHE A 382 -31.52 17.51 8.68
CA PHE A 382 -32.76 18.23 8.38
C PHE A 382 -33.96 17.69 9.17
N ASP A 383 -34.12 16.37 9.25
CA ASP A 383 -35.16 15.72 10.04
C ASP A 383 -35.03 16.07 11.52
N GLY A 384 -33.81 16.07 12.05
CA GLY A 384 -33.52 16.53 13.40
C GLY A 384 -33.96 17.98 13.60
N PHE A 385 -33.73 18.85 12.62
CA PHE A 385 -34.19 20.25 12.66
C PHE A 385 -35.72 20.37 12.61
N GLN A 386 -36.40 19.56 11.78
CA GLN A 386 -37.87 19.56 11.71
C GLN A 386 -38.51 19.10 13.02
N ARG A 387 -37.94 18.07 13.65
CA ARG A 387 -38.40 17.57 14.95
C ARG A 387 -38.13 18.58 16.07
N ASN A 388 -37.03 19.34 15.97
CA ASN A 388 -36.73 20.40 16.91
C ASN A 388 -37.59 21.65 16.64
N ARG A 389 -38.61 21.87 17.48
CA ARG A 389 -39.55 23.00 17.37
C ARG A 389 -38.98 24.33 17.87
N GLU A 390 -37.76 24.35 18.38
CA GLU A 390 -37.13 25.57 18.89
C GLU A 390 -36.83 26.56 17.74
N ASN A 391 -37.27 27.80 17.91
CA ASN A 391 -37.13 28.86 16.90
C ASN A 391 -36.14 29.95 17.36
N SER A 392 -35.16 29.57 18.17
CA SER A 392 -34.08 30.46 18.60
C SER A 392 -33.03 30.62 17.49
N GLU A 393 -32.40 31.78 17.44
CA GLU A 393 -31.31 32.06 16.51
C GLU A 393 -30.11 31.12 16.75
N ASP A 394 -29.84 30.77 18.01
CA ASP A 394 -28.81 29.80 18.40
C ASP A 394 -29.08 28.41 17.83
N CYS A 395 -30.32 27.93 17.91
CA CYS A 395 -30.72 26.65 17.33
C CYS A 395 -30.53 26.66 15.81
N ILE A 396 -31.00 27.71 15.13
CA ILE A 396 -30.85 27.84 13.68
C ILE A 396 -29.37 27.88 13.29
N SER A 397 -28.55 28.66 14.00
CA SER A 397 -27.11 28.79 13.76
C SER A 397 -26.37 27.46 13.99
N MET A 398 -26.77 26.69 15.01
CA MET A 398 -26.22 25.36 15.26
C MET A 398 -26.45 24.42 14.06
N TYR A 399 -27.66 24.36 13.50
CA TYR A 399 -27.94 23.52 12.32
C TYR A 399 -27.24 24.03 11.07
N GLY A 400 -27.15 25.35 10.85
CA GLY A 400 -26.35 25.93 9.78
C GLY A 400 -24.88 25.51 9.86
N ASN A 401 -24.29 25.52 11.06
CA ASN A 401 -22.93 25.03 11.30
C ASN A 401 -22.78 23.52 11.06
N ARG A 402 -23.81 22.72 11.36
CA ARG A 402 -23.82 21.28 11.00
C ARG A 402 -23.78 21.08 9.49
N PHE A 403 -24.59 21.82 8.73
CA PHE A 403 -24.57 21.77 7.27
C PHE A 403 -23.23 22.24 6.69
N ARG A 404 -22.63 23.31 7.23
CA ARG A 404 -21.27 23.74 6.86
C ARG A 404 -20.28 22.59 7.03
N LYS A 405 -20.27 21.95 8.20
CA LYS A 405 -19.41 20.80 8.45
C LYS A 405 -19.69 19.67 7.47
N ILE A 406 -20.93 19.39 7.09
CA ILE A 406 -21.27 18.37 6.09
C ILE A 406 -20.68 18.72 4.70
N ILE A 407 -20.72 19.98 4.29
CA ILE A 407 -20.16 20.42 2.99
C ILE A 407 -18.65 20.35 2.99
N GLU A 408 -17.99 20.81 4.06
CA GLU A 408 -16.53 20.67 4.20
C GLU A 408 -16.13 19.21 4.07
N ASN A 409 -16.86 18.36 4.78
CA ASN A 409 -16.71 16.92 4.74
C ASN A 409 -16.95 16.30 3.35
N PHE A 410 -17.92 16.80 2.60
CA PHE A 410 -18.20 16.37 1.24
C PHE A 410 -17.10 16.77 0.26
N LEU A 411 -16.63 18.01 0.31
CA LEU A 411 -15.50 18.48 -0.51
C LEU A 411 -14.22 17.70 -0.20
N LYS A 412 -13.98 17.45 1.08
CA LYS A 412 -12.90 16.59 1.58
C LYS A 412 -12.92 15.22 0.89
N PHE A 413 -14.08 14.57 0.89
CA PHE A 413 -14.27 13.31 0.19
C PHE A 413 -14.08 13.43 -1.33
N ILE A 414 -14.65 14.46 -1.99
CA ILE A 414 -14.47 14.65 -3.45
C ILE A 414 -12.99 14.78 -3.80
N LEU A 415 -12.27 15.65 -3.10
CA LEU A 415 -10.85 15.88 -3.36
C LEU A 415 -10.03 14.59 -3.16
N LEU A 416 -10.37 13.79 -2.13
CA LEU A 416 -9.78 12.47 -1.90
C LEU A 416 -10.04 11.52 -3.09
N ALA A 417 -11.29 11.39 -3.52
CA ALA A 417 -11.67 10.53 -4.64
C ALA A 417 -11.09 11.02 -5.98
N SER A 418 -10.74 12.30 -6.10
CA SER A 418 -10.04 12.89 -7.26
C SER A 418 -8.51 12.83 -7.15
N GLU A 419 -7.96 12.02 -6.24
CA GLU A 419 -6.52 11.82 -6.04
C GLU A 419 -5.73 13.10 -5.71
N ILE A 420 -6.40 14.14 -5.19
CA ILE A 420 -5.72 15.36 -4.76
C ILE A 420 -5.11 15.11 -3.39
N MET A 421 -3.79 15.03 -3.35
CA MET A 421 -3.04 14.85 -2.13
C MET A 421 -3.15 16.08 -1.23
N PHE A 422 -3.52 15.86 0.03
CA PHE A 422 -3.60 16.94 1.00
C PHE A 422 -2.24 17.32 1.57
N LYS A 423 -2.20 18.46 2.25
CA LYS A 423 -1.08 18.90 3.09
C LYS A 423 -1.38 18.54 4.55
N ASP A 424 -0.35 18.48 5.38
CA ASP A 424 -0.33 18.06 6.81
C ASP A 424 -1.38 18.73 7.75
N ASN A 425 -2.18 19.67 7.27
CA ASN A 425 -3.23 20.38 8.01
C ASN A 425 -4.65 20.15 7.46
N TYR A 426 -4.89 19.08 6.70
CA TYR A 426 -6.18 18.78 6.08
C TYR A 426 -7.39 18.77 7.03
N GLU A 427 -7.21 18.32 8.29
CA GLU A 427 -8.24 18.45 9.32
C GLU A 427 -8.72 19.90 9.48
N LYS A 428 -7.78 20.84 9.39
CA LYS A 428 -7.98 22.28 9.58
C LYS A 428 -8.36 23.01 8.30
N ASP A 429 -8.41 22.32 7.16
CA ASP A 429 -8.87 22.93 5.92
C ASP A 429 -10.37 23.22 6.00
N MET A 430 -10.66 24.52 5.99
CA MET A 430 -12.00 25.08 6.03
C MET A 430 -12.56 25.18 4.60
N LEU A 431 -13.87 25.40 4.51
CA LEU A 431 -14.62 25.46 3.25
C LEU A 431 -13.94 26.25 2.11
N GLY A 432 -13.38 27.43 2.40
CA GLY A 432 -12.71 28.26 1.39
C GLY A 432 -11.45 27.63 0.78
N ASN A 433 -10.61 26.98 1.59
CA ASN A 433 -9.41 26.29 1.11
C ASN A 433 -9.78 25.09 0.23
N LEU A 434 -10.77 24.30 0.68
CA LEU A 434 -11.23 23.11 -0.03
C LEU A 434 -11.79 23.46 -1.42
N LEU A 435 -12.58 24.53 -1.51
CA LEU A 435 -13.10 25.03 -2.78
C LEU A 435 -11.98 25.52 -3.70
N GLY A 436 -10.97 26.22 -3.15
CA GLY A 436 -9.80 26.65 -3.90
C GLY A 436 -9.03 25.46 -4.50
N GLN A 437 -8.85 24.39 -3.74
CA GLN A 437 -8.19 23.17 -4.21
C GLN A 437 -8.98 22.49 -5.34
N LEU A 438 -10.31 22.36 -5.18
CA LEU A 438 -11.17 21.75 -6.20
C LEU A 438 -11.16 22.56 -7.51
N LYS A 439 -11.22 23.89 -7.40
CA LYS A 439 -11.07 24.80 -8.54
C LYS A 439 -9.75 24.60 -9.27
N SER A 440 -8.64 24.59 -8.54
CA SER A 440 -7.31 24.40 -9.13
C SER A 440 -7.18 23.05 -9.85
N LYS A 441 -7.77 21.97 -9.32
CA LYS A 441 -7.80 20.68 -10.02
C LYS A 441 -8.55 20.79 -11.35
N ILE A 442 -9.77 21.33 -11.30
CA ILE A 442 -10.65 21.43 -12.47
C ILE A 442 -10.02 22.32 -13.56
N THR A 443 -9.33 23.41 -13.20
CA THR A 443 -8.63 24.28 -14.16
C THR A 443 -7.35 23.67 -14.75
N ASN A 444 -6.73 22.69 -14.09
CA ASN A 444 -5.53 22.05 -14.61
C ASN A 444 -5.82 20.85 -15.55
N ASP A 445 -7.04 20.30 -15.53
CA ASP A 445 -7.48 19.16 -16.36
C ASP A 445 -8.30 19.62 -17.61
N GLU A 446 -7.92 20.74 -18.25
CA GLU A 446 -8.65 21.37 -19.37
C GLU A 446 -8.89 20.48 -20.62
N ASP A 447 -8.34 19.25 -20.66
CA ASP A 447 -8.47 18.32 -21.79
C ASP A 447 -9.68 17.35 -21.73
N ASN A 448 -10.46 17.29 -20.62
CA ASN A 448 -11.66 16.43 -20.50
C ASN A 448 -12.97 17.22 -20.25
N ASN A 449 -13.77 17.44 -21.31
CA ASN A 449 -14.90 18.39 -21.32
C ASN A 449 -16.15 18.06 -20.46
N PHE A 450 -16.37 16.80 -20.04
CA PHE A 450 -17.63 16.39 -19.39
C PHE A 450 -17.57 16.40 -17.85
N GLU A 451 -16.52 15.82 -17.27
CA GLU A 451 -16.27 15.81 -15.82
C GLU A 451 -16.06 17.24 -15.29
N TYR A 452 -15.44 18.10 -16.11
CA TYR A 452 -15.24 19.52 -15.84
C TYR A 452 -16.55 20.28 -15.53
N LEU A 453 -17.64 20.00 -16.26
CA LEU A 453 -18.90 20.74 -16.14
C LEU A 453 -19.55 20.52 -14.77
N HIS A 454 -19.63 19.28 -14.32
CA HIS A 454 -20.27 18.94 -13.04
C HIS A 454 -19.43 19.37 -11.84
N GLY A 455 -18.10 19.34 -11.95
CA GLY A 455 -17.22 19.91 -10.92
C GLY A 455 -17.44 21.43 -10.75
N LEU A 456 -17.58 22.17 -11.86
CA LEU A 456 -17.94 23.58 -11.81
C LEU A 456 -19.35 23.83 -11.26
N GLU A 457 -20.32 22.97 -11.57
CA GLU A 457 -21.66 23.05 -10.99
C GLU A 457 -21.64 22.89 -9.47
N ILE A 458 -20.85 21.94 -8.94
CA ILE A 458 -20.63 21.76 -7.50
C ILE A 458 -20.06 23.04 -6.89
N ILE A 459 -18.98 23.58 -7.47
CA ILE A 459 -18.35 24.82 -7.00
C ILE A 459 -19.35 25.98 -7.00
N ASN A 460 -20.06 26.18 -8.10
CA ASN A 460 -21.01 27.28 -8.26
C ASN A 460 -22.18 27.17 -7.28
N LEU A 461 -22.69 25.97 -7.05
CA LEU A 461 -23.75 25.71 -6.07
C LEU A 461 -23.27 26.06 -4.64
N ILE A 462 -22.04 25.65 -4.30
CA ILE A 462 -21.49 25.93 -2.97
C ILE A 462 -21.21 27.42 -2.78
N GLU A 463 -20.54 28.08 -3.73
CA GLU A 463 -20.14 29.48 -3.60
C GLU A 463 -21.30 30.45 -3.73
N ASN A 464 -22.15 30.28 -4.75
CA ASN A 464 -23.12 31.29 -5.11
C ASN A 464 -24.48 31.07 -4.43
N LYS A 465 -24.74 29.89 -3.84
CA LYS A 465 -26.00 29.62 -3.14
C LYS A 465 -25.79 29.23 -1.68
N LEU A 466 -24.98 28.21 -1.41
CA LEU A 466 -24.84 27.68 -0.05
C LEU A 466 -24.06 28.62 0.86
N LEU A 467 -22.91 29.15 0.43
CA LEU A 467 -22.03 29.98 1.26
C LEU A 467 -22.71 31.25 1.76
N ILE A 468 -23.55 31.87 0.92
CA ILE A 468 -24.36 33.05 1.28
C ILE A 468 -25.28 32.71 2.47
N ASN A 469 -25.95 31.56 2.40
CA ASN A 469 -26.90 31.12 3.44
C ASN A 469 -26.20 30.51 4.67
N LEU A 470 -25.00 29.96 4.54
CA LEU A 470 -24.23 29.35 5.63
C LEU A 470 -23.45 30.39 6.47
N ASN A 471 -23.24 31.60 5.94
CA ASN A 471 -22.67 32.73 6.65
C ASN A 471 -23.70 33.42 7.57
N LEU A 472 -24.42 32.62 8.37
CA LEU A 472 -25.52 33.06 9.24
C LEU A 472 -25.11 34.21 10.18
N CYS A 473 -23.87 34.23 10.67
CA CYS A 473 -23.38 35.24 11.62
C CYS A 473 -22.34 36.22 11.01
N SER A 474 -22.26 36.39 9.68
CA SER A 474 -21.33 37.38 9.10
C SER A 474 -21.77 38.81 9.43
N HIS A 475 -20.82 39.75 9.50
CA HIS A 475 -21.10 41.18 9.74
C HIS A 475 -22.15 41.76 8.76
N ASP A 476 -22.24 41.21 7.55
CA ASP A 476 -23.21 41.61 6.52
C ASP A 476 -24.64 41.10 6.81
N ASN A 477 -24.78 40.00 7.56
CA ASN A 477 -26.06 39.36 7.89
C ASN A 477 -26.62 39.75 9.26
N VAL A 478 -25.87 40.47 10.10
CA VAL A 478 -26.29 40.97 11.44
C VAL A 478 -27.56 41.85 11.36
N ARG A 479 -27.88 42.42 10.19
CA ARG A 479 -29.07 43.28 10.01
C ARG A 479 -30.35 42.52 9.67
N HIS A 480 -30.28 41.22 9.37
CA HIS A 480 -31.44 40.43 8.97
C HIS A 480 -31.78 39.38 10.04
N LYS A 481 -33.05 39.31 10.44
CA LYS A 481 -33.52 38.28 11.35
C LYS A 481 -33.36 36.92 10.68
N ILE A 482 -32.51 36.08 11.26
CA ILE A 482 -32.36 34.68 10.86
C ILE A 482 -33.63 33.94 11.25
N ASP A 483 -34.26 33.26 10.30
CA ASP A 483 -35.46 32.46 10.55
C ASP A 483 -35.30 31.03 10.01
N ARG A 484 -36.22 30.14 10.38
CA ARG A 484 -36.16 28.72 10.00
C ARG A 484 -36.20 28.47 8.49
N SER A 485 -36.64 29.43 7.67
CA SER A 485 -36.67 29.27 6.22
C SER A 485 -35.26 29.14 5.63
N ILE A 486 -34.24 29.70 6.29
CA ILE A 486 -32.86 29.60 5.80
C ILE A 486 -32.34 28.17 5.79
N ILE A 487 -32.72 27.37 6.80
CA ILE A 487 -32.33 25.96 6.88
C ILE A 487 -33.01 25.14 5.79
N HIS A 488 -34.26 25.47 5.44
CA HIS A 488 -34.95 24.84 4.31
C HIS A 488 -34.27 25.16 2.98
N LYS A 489 -33.82 26.40 2.78
CA LYS A 489 -33.05 26.80 1.60
C LYS A 489 -31.72 26.04 1.51
N ILE A 490 -30.97 26.01 2.62
CA ILE A 490 -29.70 25.27 2.71
C ILE A 490 -29.93 23.79 2.39
N TYR A 491 -30.96 23.16 2.96
CA TYR A 491 -31.28 21.76 2.69
C TYR A 491 -31.62 21.51 1.21
N ASN A 492 -32.45 22.35 0.61
CA ASN A 492 -32.83 22.18 -0.80
C ASN A 492 -31.62 22.30 -1.73
N ASP A 493 -30.69 23.21 -1.44
CA ASP A 493 -29.47 23.36 -2.24
C ASP A 493 -28.46 22.24 -1.97
N ILE A 494 -28.21 21.88 -0.71
CA ILE A 494 -27.21 20.86 -0.35
C ILE A 494 -27.63 19.46 -0.79
N ALA A 495 -28.93 19.15 -0.83
CA ALA A 495 -29.46 17.88 -1.29
C ALA A 495 -29.20 17.61 -2.79
N LEU A 496 -28.81 18.63 -3.57
CA LEU A 496 -28.41 18.47 -4.97
C LEU A 496 -26.96 17.98 -5.12
N LEU A 497 -26.11 18.22 -4.11
CA LEU A 497 -24.68 17.91 -4.18
C LEU A 497 -24.37 16.42 -4.41
N PRO A 498 -25.02 15.46 -3.73
CA PRO A 498 -24.78 14.03 -3.98
C PRO A 498 -24.96 13.62 -5.44
N ASN A 499 -26.05 14.07 -6.07
CA ASN A 499 -26.32 13.76 -7.48
C ASN A 499 -25.31 14.41 -8.43
N LEU A 500 -24.86 15.64 -8.13
CA LEU A 500 -23.81 16.29 -8.90
C LEU A 500 -22.47 15.56 -8.76
N ALA A 501 -22.13 15.05 -7.57
CA ALA A 501 -20.93 14.26 -7.37
C ALA A 501 -20.97 12.93 -8.14
N LEU A 502 -22.10 12.21 -8.13
CA LEU A 502 -22.25 10.98 -8.91
C LEU A 502 -22.03 11.20 -10.41
N LYS A 503 -22.47 12.35 -10.93
CA LYS A 503 -22.20 12.75 -12.33
C LYS A 503 -20.77 13.21 -12.55
N PHE A 504 -20.18 13.91 -11.57
CA PHE A 504 -18.79 14.36 -11.61
C PHE A 504 -17.82 13.19 -11.74
N PHE A 505 -18.07 12.09 -11.02
CA PHE A 505 -17.28 10.85 -11.13
C PHE A 505 -17.72 9.93 -12.28
N ALA A 506 -18.64 10.37 -13.14
CA ALA A 506 -19.18 9.58 -14.25
C ALA A 506 -19.82 8.22 -13.86
N ILE A 507 -20.19 8.04 -12.59
CA ILE A 507 -20.76 6.78 -12.09
C ILE A 507 -22.23 6.60 -12.52
N VAL A 508 -22.94 7.71 -12.71
CA VAL A 508 -24.29 7.72 -13.28
C VAL A 508 -24.26 8.44 -14.63
N LYS A 509 -24.57 7.71 -15.71
CA LYS A 509 -24.66 8.25 -17.08
C LYS A 509 -25.99 8.95 -17.36
#